data_AF-A0A674HQA7-F1
#
_entry.id   AF-A0A674HQA7-F1
#
_cell.length_a   1.000
_cell.length_b   1.000
_cell.length_c   1.000
_cell.angle_alpha   90.00
_cell.angle_beta   90.00
_cell.angle_gamma   90.00
#
_symmetry.space_group_name_H-M   'P 1'
#
loop_
_entity.id
_entity.type
_entity.pdbx_description
1 polymer ?
#
loop_
_entity_poly.entity_id
_entity_poly.type
_entity_poly.pdbx_seq_one_letter_code
_entity_poly.pdbx_strand_id
1 'polypeptide(L)'
;MWADGDHRRVPGDKEPQQHSRPGHRGARTMLPLLLLLLPAARGTVVTVGPEPALTKDPQLEGVTTASTFVLDQPRCVFQNYSDAVIWLVVTNDKDAFYNNATPGTPETAFQNFPDKVSAYMTLNVTLPSYPCPRPAGDITVLRVGSETSCAKDMSRPTCNGPLPGPGPYWVKFLALNDSGPVAETSWSMPIMLRTAQPASNISTGSGYRDGMIAITTILSILFAILLAALLAMLVFCGSESCGSSTFSKAESVSVRRYNTHHVYDQPCARL
;
A
#
# COMPACT_ATOMS: atom_id res chain seq x y z
N MET A 1 41.99 -50.33 -62.25
CA MET A 1 42.28 -51.63 -62.90
C MET A 1 43.58 -52.17 -62.33
N TRP A 2 43.76 -53.48 -62.44
CA TRP A 2 44.48 -54.37 -61.55
C TRP A 2 45.91 -54.02 -61.13
N ALA A 3 46.23 -54.52 -59.93
CA ALA A 3 47.55 -54.61 -59.34
C ALA A 3 48.38 -55.70 -60.02
N ASP A 4 49.70 -55.52 -59.99
CA ASP A 4 50.72 -56.59 -60.01
C ASP A 4 52.03 -55.91 -59.55
N GLY A 5 52.80 -56.37 -58.57
CA GLY A 5 52.99 -57.72 -58.10
C GLY A 5 54.37 -58.20 -58.55
N ASP A 6 55.43 -57.94 -57.78
CA ASP A 6 56.59 -58.85 -57.81
C ASP A 6 57.39 -58.80 -56.49
N HIS A 7 57.73 -60.00 -56.00
CA HIS A 7 58.42 -60.29 -54.75
C HIS A 7 59.76 -60.95 -55.09
N ARG A 8 60.90 -60.40 -54.61
CA ARG A 8 62.13 -61.18 -54.39
C ARG A 8 62.93 -60.77 -53.14
N ARG A 9 63.61 -61.79 -52.62
CA ARG A 9 64.33 -62.01 -51.34
C ARG A 9 65.60 -61.14 -51.12
N VAL A 10 65.75 -60.51 -49.93
CA VAL A 10 66.62 -60.83 -48.73
C VAL A 10 68.02 -61.46 -48.98
N PRO A 11 69.10 -61.34 -48.13
CA PRO A 11 69.52 -60.46 -46.99
C PRO A 11 71.01 -59.95 -47.01
N GLY A 12 71.40 -59.18 -45.97
CA GLY A 12 72.78 -59.03 -45.42
C GLY A 12 73.11 -57.55 -45.12
N ASP A 13 73.66 -57.07 -44.00
CA ASP A 13 74.29 -57.63 -42.79
C ASP A 13 74.39 -56.52 -41.72
N LYS A 14 74.69 -56.93 -40.47
CA LYS A 14 75.41 -56.22 -39.37
C LYS A 14 74.63 -55.82 -38.10
N GLU A 15 74.84 -56.66 -37.09
CA GLU A 15 74.87 -56.42 -35.62
C GLU A 15 75.88 -55.27 -35.24
N PRO A 16 76.01 -54.79 -33.96
CA PRO A 16 75.37 -55.24 -32.73
C PRO A 16 75.00 -54.16 -31.67
N GLN A 17 74.47 -54.68 -30.55
CA GLN A 17 74.79 -54.33 -29.16
C GLN A 17 73.84 -53.43 -28.33
N GLN A 18 73.18 -54.18 -27.45
CA GLN A 18 72.40 -53.90 -26.26
C GLN A 18 73.27 -53.36 -25.10
N HIS A 19 72.83 -52.32 -24.39
CA HIS A 19 73.26 -52.02 -23.02
C HIS A 19 72.04 -51.63 -22.16
N SER A 20 72.02 -52.14 -20.93
CA SER A 20 70.89 -52.20 -20.02
C SER A 20 71.10 -51.33 -18.77
N ARG A 21 69.98 -50.84 -18.21
CA ARG A 21 69.70 -50.43 -16.79
C ARG A 21 70.20 -49.03 -16.30
N PRO A 22 69.72 -48.51 -15.13
CA PRO A 22 68.33 -48.34 -14.68
C PRO A 22 68.06 -46.97 -13.96
N GLY A 23 66.79 -46.57 -13.85
CA GLY A 23 66.20 -45.89 -12.68
C GLY A 23 66.54 -44.42 -12.35
N HIS A 24 65.53 -43.54 -12.41
CA HIS A 24 65.34 -42.52 -11.37
C HIS A 24 63.85 -42.18 -11.19
N ARG A 25 63.31 -42.53 -10.00
CA ARG A 25 62.12 -41.93 -9.42
C ARG A 25 62.42 -40.47 -9.10
N GLY A 26 61.48 -39.55 -9.37
CA GLY A 26 61.56 -38.22 -8.78
C GLY A 26 60.69 -37.13 -9.40
N ALA A 27 59.44 -37.06 -8.95
CA ALA A 27 58.74 -35.82 -8.63
C ALA A 27 58.06 -35.00 -9.76
N ARG A 28 56.82 -34.60 -9.42
CA ARG A 28 56.09 -33.40 -9.86
C ARG A 28 55.23 -33.49 -11.13
N THR A 29 54.11 -34.19 -11.00
CA THR A 29 52.83 -33.79 -11.64
C THR A 29 51.68 -33.93 -10.63
N MET A 30 51.82 -33.32 -9.45
CA MET A 30 50.72 -33.13 -8.48
C MET A 30 50.35 -31.63 -8.44
N LEU A 31 50.03 -31.04 -9.59
CA LEU A 31 49.59 -29.64 -9.67
C LEU A 31 48.17 -29.41 -10.22
N PRO A 32 47.39 -30.38 -10.77
CA PRO A 32 45.99 -30.10 -11.09
C PRO A 32 45.02 -30.48 -9.96
N LEU A 33 45.44 -31.23 -8.93
CA LEU A 33 44.53 -31.70 -7.87
C LEU A 33 44.47 -30.81 -6.63
N LEU A 34 45.39 -29.85 -6.46
CA LEU A 34 45.44 -28.98 -5.28
C LEU A 34 44.48 -27.77 -5.37
N LEU A 35 43.87 -27.53 -6.53
CA LEU A 35 42.84 -26.49 -6.72
C LEU A 35 41.42 -26.94 -6.34
N LEU A 36 41.21 -28.23 -6.05
CA LEU A 36 39.91 -28.79 -5.64
C LEU A 36 39.63 -28.72 -4.14
N LEU A 37 40.53 -28.10 -3.36
CA LEU A 37 40.47 -28.02 -1.90
C LEU A 37 40.46 -26.57 -1.38
N LEU A 38 40.14 -25.58 -2.21
CA LEU A 38 39.71 -24.29 -1.70
C LEU A 38 38.25 -24.46 -1.24
N PRO A 39 37.94 -24.61 0.06
CA PRO A 39 36.61 -24.28 0.51
C PRO A 39 36.38 -22.85 0.03
N ALA A 40 35.41 -22.65 -0.86
CA ALA A 40 34.87 -21.31 -1.03
C ALA A 40 34.52 -20.86 0.38
N ALA A 41 35.23 -19.85 0.89
CA ALA A 41 34.91 -19.22 2.14
C ALA A 41 33.55 -18.54 1.92
N ARG A 42 32.48 -19.34 1.99
CA ARG A 42 31.12 -18.82 2.11
C ARG A 42 31.14 -18.12 3.45
N GLY A 43 31.13 -16.79 3.42
CA GLY A 43 30.96 -16.00 4.62
C GLY A 43 29.78 -16.58 5.39
N THR A 44 30.00 -16.92 6.66
CA THR A 44 28.94 -17.41 7.52
C THR A 44 27.94 -16.28 7.73
N VAL A 45 26.67 -16.48 7.37
CA VAL A 45 25.62 -15.51 7.67
C VAL A 45 25.45 -15.44 9.19
N VAL A 46 25.65 -14.26 9.76
CA VAL A 46 25.57 -14.07 11.22
C VAL A 46 24.15 -13.70 11.64
N THR A 47 23.59 -14.43 12.60
CA THR A 47 22.31 -14.03 13.21
C THR A 47 22.52 -12.88 14.20
N VAL A 48 21.80 -11.77 13.97
CA VAL A 48 21.78 -10.57 14.80
C VAL A 48 20.39 -10.35 15.39
N GLY A 49 20.29 -9.46 16.39
CA GLY A 49 19.02 -9.18 17.06
C GLY A 49 18.80 -7.70 17.35
N PRO A 50 17.59 -7.35 17.84
CA PRO A 50 16.43 -8.22 18.08
C PRO A 50 15.74 -8.73 16.80
N GLU A 51 14.86 -9.73 16.94
CA GLU A 51 13.96 -10.15 15.86
C GLU A 51 12.95 -9.05 15.53
N PRO A 52 12.42 -8.98 14.29
CA PRO A 52 11.41 -7.99 13.95
C PRO A 52 10.14 -8.25 14.76
N ALA A 53 9.56 -7.19 15.28
CA ALA A 53 8.31 -7.24 16.02
C ALA A 53 7.36 -6.13 15.58
N LEU A 54 6.06 -6.35 15.78
CA LEU A 54 5.06 -5.30 15.62
C LEU A 54 5.35 -4.15 16.58
N THR A 55 5.26 -2.91 16.08
CA THR A 55 5.50 -1.73 16.90
C THR A 55 4.51 -1.64 18.06
N LYS A 56 5.06 -1.43 19.26
CA LYS A 56 4.30 -1.17 20.50
C LYS A 56 4.40 0.27 20.98
N ASP A 57 5.47 0.97 20.59
CA ASP A 57 5.73 2.36 20.94
C ASP A 57 6.18 3.17 19.71
N PRO A 58 5.40 4.17 19.28
CA PRO A 58 4.17 4.66 19.92
C PRO A 58 2.99 3.68 19.77
N GLN A 59 1.96 3.85 20.61
CA GLN A 59 0.70 3.12 20.43
C GLN A 59 0.01 3.61 19.15
N LEU A 60 -0.22 2.70 18.22
CA LEU A 60 -0.88 2.97 16.96
C LEU A 60 -2.16 2.13 16.85
N GLU A 61 -3.28 2.73 16.46
CA GLU A 61 -4.51 1.97 16.18
C GLU A 61 -4.35 1.07 14.94
N GLY A 62 -3.60 1.56 13.95
CA GLY A 62 -3.36 0.91 12.66
C GLY A 62 -2.08 0.06 12.60
N VAL A 63 -1.70 -0.63 13.69
CA VAL A 63 -0.55 -1.57 13.71
C VAL A 63 -0.77 -2.71 12.73
N THR A 64 -1.98 -3.25 12.63
CA THR A 64 -2.38 -4.20 11.59
C THR A 64 -3.67 -3.73 10.94
N THR A 65 -3.73 -3.83 9.61
CA THR A 65 -4.92 -3.58 8.79
C THR A 65 -5.26 -4.82 7.99
N ALA A 66 -6.14 -4.73 6.99
CA ALA A 66 -6.44 -5.84 6.09
C ALA A 66 -5.30 -6.19 5.11
N SER A 67 -4.36 -5.27 4.90
CA SER A 67 -3.29 -5.44 3.90
C SER A 67 -1.93 -4.88 4.34
N THR A 68 -1.81 -4.39 5.57
CA THR A 68 -0.56 -3.82 6.09
C THR A 68 -0.33 -4.20 7.54
N PHE A 69 0.94 -4.23 7.94
CA PHE A 69 1.31 -4.23 9.34
C PHE A 69 2.50 -3.29 9.60
N VAL A 70 2.74 -2.93 10.86
CA VAL A 70 3.74 -1.96 11.27
C VAL A 70 4.76 -2.62 12.18
N LEU A 71 6.02 -2.63 11.74
CA LEU A 71 7.18 -3.14 12.47
C LEU A 71 7.98 -2.02 13.11
N ASP A 72 8.70 -2.37 14.17
CA ASP A 72 9.83 -1.57 14.61
C ASP A 72 10.90 -1.52 13.50
N GLN A 73 11.46 -0.33 13.30
CA GLN A 73 12.55 -0.17 12.34
C GLN A 73 13.80 -0.91 12.87
N PRO A 74 14.64 -1.49 11.99
CA PRO A 74 15.84 -2.27 12.36
C PRO A 74 17.00 -1.37 12.82
N ARG A 75 16.71 -0.38 13.67
CA ARG A 75 17.69 0.53 14.27
C ARG A 75 18.61 -0.25 15.20
N CYS A 76 19.90 0.07 15.16
CA CYS A 76 20.92 -0.53 16.03
C CYS A 76 21.13 -2.06 15.84
N VAL A 77 20.51 -2.70 14.84
CA VAL A 77 20.62 -4.16 14.58
C VAL A 77 21.87 -4.48 13.75
N PHE A 78 22.11 -3.71 12.69
CA PHE A 78 23.14 -4.00 11.68
C PHE A 78 24.36 -3.08 11.75
N GLN A 79 24.74 -2.61 12.94
CA GLN A 79 25.80 -1.59 13.11
C GLN A 79 27.16 -2.01 12.55
N ASN A 80 27.47 -3.30 12.55
CA ASN A 80 28.73 -3.85 12.05
C ASN A 80 28.71 -4.18 10.54
N TYR A 81 27.63 -3.84 9.82
CA TYR A 81 27.41 -4.18 8.42
C TYR A 81 27.09 -2.93 7.59
N SER A 82 27.94 -1.90 7.72
CA SER A 82 27.72 -0.57 7.11
C SER A 82 27.78 -0.57 5.58
N ASP A 83 28.45 -1.55 4.99
CA ASP A 83 28.57 -1.78 3.55
C ASP A 83 27.40 -2.59 2.96
N ALA A 84 26.52 -3.12 3.81
CA ALA A 84 25.41 -3.96 3.39
C ALA A 84 24.12 -3.16 3.16
N VAL A 85 23.32 -3.65 2.23
CA VAL A 85 21.92 -3.25 2.02
C VAL A 85 21.02 -4.16 2.86
N ILE A 86 20.16 -3.54 3.64
CA ILE A 86 19.17 -4.20 4.49
C ILE A 86 17.89 -4.40 3.70
N TRP A 87 17.46 -5.65 3.63
CA TRP A 87 16.22 -6.08 3.00
C TRP A 87 15.27 -6.66 4.04
N LEU A 88 13.98 -6.48 3.80
CA LEU A 88 12.92 -7.16 4.55
C LEU A 88 12.42 -8.34 3.72
N VAL A 89 12.49 -9.54 4.29
CA VAL A 89 11.82 -10.73 3.75
C VAL A 89 10.45 -10.84 4.37
N VAL A 90 9.42 -11.02 3.55
CA VAL A 90 8.05 -11.30 4.00
C VAL A 90 7.62 -12.61 3.38
N THR A 91 7.13 -13.54 4.20
CA THR A 91 6.78 -14.90 3.75
C THR A 91 5.53 -15.44 4.43
N ASN A 92 4.82 -16.35 3.75
CA ASN A 92 3.76 -17.19 4.31
C ASN A 92 4.25 -18.60 4.68
N ASP A 93 5.51 -18.93 4.41
CA ASP A 93 6.14 -20.20 4.74
C ASP A 93 7.65 -19.98 4.99
N LYS A 94 8.00 -19.77 6.26
CA LYS A 94 9.37 -19.49 6.70
C LYS A 94 10.34 -20.66 6.46
N ASP A 95 9.83 -21.88 6.36
CA ASP A 95 10.66 -23.08 6.20
C ASP A 95 11.01 -23.31 4.72
N ALA A 96 10.26 -22.69 3.80
CA ALA A 96 10.53 -22.71 2.36
C ALA A 96 11.51 -21.64 1.88
N PHE A 97 11.90 -20.66 2.72
CA PHE A 97 12.77 -19.55 2.32
C PHE A 97 14.25 -19.78 2.65
N TYR A 98 15.12 -19.55 1.67
CA TYR A 98 16.57 -19.67 1.80
C TYR A 98 17.26 -18.32 1.58
N ASN A 99 18.30 -18.01 2.37
CA ASN A 99 19.01 -16.71 2.33
C ASN A 99 19.83 -16.46 1.07
N ASN A 100 20.00 -17.45 0.20
CA ASN A 100 20.67 -17.28 -1.08
C ASN A 100 19.78 -16.64 -2.15
N ALA A 101 18.51 -16.37 -1.83
CA ALA A 101 17.59 -15.70 -2.73
C ALA A 101 18.03 -14.25 -3.00
N THR A 102 18.00 -13.86 -4.26
CA THR A 102 18.40 -12.52 -4.70
C THR A 102 17.18 -11.59 -4.72
N PRO A 103 17.25 -10.38 -4.15
CA PRO A 103 16.15 -9.43 -4.22
C PRO A 103 15.78 -9.04 -5.66
N GLY A 104 14.49 -8.99 -5.96
CA GLY A 104 13.98 -8.50 -7.24
C GLY A 104 14.01 -9.52 -8.38
N THR A 105 14.37 -10.78 -8.11
CA THR A 105 14.21 -11.88 -9.07
C THR A 105 12.78 -12.44 -9.02
N PRO A 106 12.36 -13.24 -10.01
CA PRO A 106 11.03 -13.86 -9.99
C PRO A 106 10.73 -14.65 -8.71
N GLU A 107 11.74 -15.21 -8.06
CA GLU A 107 11.63 -16.00 -6.82
C GLU A 107 11.36 -15.13 -5.58
N THR A 108 11.61 -13.82 -5.65
CA THR A 108 11.44 -12.87 -4.54
C THR A 108 10.62 -11.64 -4.91
N ALA A 109 9.97 -11.65 -6.07
CA ALA A 109 9.16 -10.55 -6.56
C ALA A 109 7.78 -10.51 -5.88
N PHE A 110 7.36 -9.32 -5.44
CA PHE A 110 6.06 -9.11 -4.79
C PHE A 110 4.89 -9.61 -5.64
N GLN A 111 4.92 -9.38 -6.96
CA GLN A 111 3.81 -9.71 -7.86
C GLN A 111 3.59 -11.22 -8.02
N ASN A 112 4.57 -12.04 -7.62
CA ASN A 112 4.45 -13.51 -7.60
C ASN A 112 4.01 -14.04 -6.23
N PHE A 113 4.01 -13.20 -5.19
CA PHE A 113 3.62 -13.56 -3.83
C PHE A 113 2.11 -13.36 -3.63
N PRO A 114 1.39 -14.32 -3.03
CA PRO A 114 1.84 -15.60 -2.50
C PRO A 114 1.62 -16.77 -3.48
N ASP A 115 1.06 -16.50 -4.66
CA ASP A 115 0.46 -17.52 -5.53
C ASP A 115 1.50 -18.42 -6.20
N LYS A 116 2.66 -17.87 -6.57
CA LYS A 116 3.74 -18.59 -7.25
C LYS A 116 4.96 -18.80 -6.36
N VAL A 117 5.18 -17.91 -5.41
CA VAL A 117 6.33 -17.95 -4.48
C VAL A 117 5.84 -17.70 -3.05
N SER A 118 6.51 -18.32 -2.08
CA SER A 118 6.17 -18.20 -0.67
C SER A 118 6.75 -16.96 0.00
N ALA A 119 7.61 -16.19 -0.67
CA ALA A 119 8.25 -15.03 -0.10
C ALA A 119 8.52 -13.93 -1.14
N TYR A 120 8.57 -12.69 -0.67
CA TYR A 120 9.10 -11.57 -1.44
C TYR A 120 10.08 -10.75 -0.60
N MET A 121 10.93 -9.97 -1.27
CA MET A 121 11.91 -9.10 -0.64
C MET A 121 11.63 -7.64 -0.97
N THR A 122 11.71 -6.77 0.04
CA THR A 122 11.45 -5.34 -0.10
C THR A 122 12.39 -4.51 0.78
N LEU A 123 12.10 -3.22 0.91
CA LEU A 123 12.78 -2.18 1.69
C LEU A 123 14.02 -1.56 1.04
N ASN A 124 15.03 -2.33 0.63
CA ASN A 124 16.27 -1.83 0.00
C ASN A 124 16.82 -0.54 0.65
N VAL A 125 17.29 -0.65 1.90
CA VAL A 125 17.81 0.51 2.67
C VAL A 125 19.20 0.26 3.22
N THR A 126 19.92 1.33 3.49
CA THR A 126 21.23 1.28 4.15
C THR A 126 21.10 1.74 5.61
N LEU A 127 22.14 1.48 6.41
CA LEU A 127 22.15 1.84 7.83
C LEU A 127 21.78 3.33 8.10
N PRO A 128 22.22 4.32 7.28
CA PRO A 128 21.83 5.73 7.46
C PRO A 128 20.32 6.00 7.34
N SER A 129 19.53 5.12 6.70
CA SER A 129 18.06 5.25 6.65
C SER A 129 17.41 5.06 8.03
N TYR A 130 18.11 4.39 8.96
CA TYR A 130 17.66 4.14 10.32
C TYR A 130 18.71 4.52 11.37
N PRO A 131 18.93 5.83 11.60
CA PRO A 131 19.89 6.30 12.59
C PRO A 131 19.70 5.67 13.98
N CYS A 132 20.79 5.47 14.71
CA CYS A 132 20.78 4.95 16.07
C CYS A 132 21.49 5.95 17.00
N PRO A 133 20.87 6.39 18.13
CA PRO A 133 19.56 5.97 18.65
C PRO A 133 18.38 6.59 17.88
N ARG A 134 17.15 6.15 18.21
CA ARG A 134 15.90 6.75 17.73
C ARG A 134 15.90 8.26 18.06
N PRO A 135 15.62 9.16 17.09
CA PRO A 135 15.43 10.58 17.37
C PRO A 135 14.28 10.80 18.36
N ALA A 136 14.48 11.69 19.33
CA ALA A 136 13.45 11.99 20.32
C ALA A 136 12.29 12.76 19.67
N GLY A 137 11.05 12.33 19.94
CA GLY A 137 9.83 12.99 19.45
C GLY A 137 9.35 12.52 18.07
N ASP A 138 10.13 11.72 17.35
CA ASP A 138 9.74 11.21 16.03
C ASP A 138 8.98 9.88 16.12
N ILE A 139 7.92 9.74 15.31
CA ILE A 139 7.23 8.48 15.09
C ILE A 139 8.03 7.66 14.07
N THR A 140 8.87 6.75 14.55
CA THR A 140 9.75 5.94 13.70
C THR A 140 9.22 4.51 13.55
N VAL A 141 8.51 4.24 12.47
CA VAL A 141 7.94 2.91 12.19
C VAL A 141 8.23 2.43 10.77
N LEU A 142 8.21 1.12 10.56
CA LEU A 142 8.30 0.51 9.24
C LEU A 142 6.96 -0.13 8.88
N ARG A 143 6.20 0.49 7.98
CA ARG A 143 4.94 -0.07 7.48
C ARG A 143 5.21 -1.02 6.32
N VAL A 144 4.81 -2.28 6.46
CA VAL A 144 4.82 -3.28 5.41
C VAL A 144 3.49 -3.24 4.66
N GLY A 145 3.55 -3.25 3.34
CA GLY A 145 2.40 -3.21 2.43
C GLY A 145 1.88 -1.82 2.05
N SER A 146 2.68 -0.77 2.23
CA SER A 146 2.24 0.61 2.02
C SER A 146 2.25 1.09 0.57
N GLU A 147 2.93 0.41 -0.36
CA GLU A 147 3.10 0.86 -1.73
C GLU A 147 2.00 0.32 -2.66
N THR A 148 0.83 0.94 -2.64
CA THR A 148 -0.30 0.55 -3.50
C THR A 148 -0.04 0.78 -4.99
N SER A 149 0.81 1.74 -5.34
CA SER A 149 1.06 2.13 -6.74
C SER A 149 1.87 1.11 -7.54
N CYS A 150 2.77 0.35 -6.89
CA CYS A 150 3.56 -0.70 -7.56
C CYS A 150 2.97 -2.10 -7.48
N ALA A 151 1.79 -2.26 -6.86
CA ALA A 151 1.18 -3.57 -6.63
C ALA A 151 1.01 -4.41 -7.91
N LYS A 152 0.82 -3.75 -9.06
CA LYS A 152 0.69 -4.39 -10.39
C LYS A 152 1.86 -4.09 -11.33
N ASP A 153 2.86 -3.36 -10.86
CA ASP A 153 3.98 -2.91 -11.68
C ASP A 153 5.11 -3.95 -11.67
N MET A 154 5.17 -4.79 -12.71
CA MET A 154 6.20 -5.81 -12.87
C MET A 154 7.62 -5.25 -13.04
N SER A 155 7.77 -3.96 -13.34
CA SER A 155 9.10 -3.32 -13.40
C SER A 155 9.68 -3.02 -12.02
N ARG A 156 8.86 -3.13 -10.96
CA ARG A 156 9.24 -2.92 -9.56
C ARG A 156 9.05 -4.21 -8.74
N PRO A 157 9.90 -5.23 -8.92
CA PRO A 157 9.72 -6.53 -8.28
C PRO A 157 9.91 -6.48 -6.75
N THR A 158 10.67 -5.51 -6.22
CA THR A 158 10.91 -5.35 -4.78
C THR A 158 9.87 -4.45 -4.07
N CYS A 159 8.68 -4.32 -4.67
CA CYS A 159 7.59 -3.50 -4.18
C CYS A 159 7.19 -3.87 -2.74
N ASN A 160 7.00 -2.87 -1.87
CA ASN A 160 6.38 -3.03 -0.56
C ASN A 160 4.85 -3.00 -0.70
N GLY A 161 4.31 -3.85 -1.56
CA GLY A 161 2.91 -3.82 -1.98
C GLY A 161 1.93 -4.39 -0.94
N PRO A 162 0.64 -4.03 -1.03
CA PRO A 162 -0.37 -4.44 -0.05
C PRO A 162 -0.48 -5.96 0.06
N LEU A 163 -0.52 -6.47 1.28
CA LEU A 163 -0.57 -7.89 1.55
C LEU A 163 -1.93 -8.49 1.13
N PRO A 164 -1.93 -9.69 0.53
CA PRO A 164 -3.08 -10.25 -0.19
C PRO A 164 -4.17 -10.86 0.71
N GLY A 165 -3.90 -11.14 1.98
CA GLY A 165 -4.82 -11.86 2.85
C GLY A 165 -4.49 -11.77 4.34
N PRO A 166 -5.18 -12.54 5.20
CA PRO A 166 -5.03 -12.43 6.65
C PRO A 166 -3.70 -12.97 7.21
N GLY A 167 -2.90 -13.69 6.43
CA GLY A 167 -1.71 -14.39 6.89
C GLY A 167 -2.00 -15.82 7.35
N PRO A 168 -1.11 -16.44 8.15
CA PRO A 168 0.01 -15.82 8.86
C PRO A 168 1.14 -15.35 7.95
N TYR A 169 1.80 -14.26 8.37
CA TYR A 169 3.04 -13.76 7.77
C TYR A 169 4.19 -13.86 8.77
N TRP A 170 5.37 -14.23 8.29
CA TRP A 170 6.63 -14.13 9.01
C TRP A 170 7.54 -13.15 8.30
N VAL A 171 8.35 -12.44 9.09
CA VAL A 171 9.33 -11.51 8.55
C VAL A 171 10.69 -11.68 9.19
N LYS A 172 11.73 -11.34 8.44
CA LYS A 172 13.09 -11.16 8.95
C LYS A 172 13.83 -10.10 8.13
N PHE A 173 14.84 -9.50 8.73
CA PHE A 173 15.77 -8.65 7.99
C PHE A 173 16.97 -9.46 7.53
N LEU A 174 17.43 -9.19 6.31
CA LEU A 174 18.62 -9.79 5.71
C LEU A 174 19.53 -8.65 5.23
N ALA A 175 20.78 -8.65 5.67
CA ALA A 175 21.81 -7.75 5.18
C ALA A 175 22.60 -8.44 4.06
N LEU A 176 22.62 -7.81 2.89
CA LEU A 176 23.31 -8.30 1.70
C LEU A 176 24.39 -7.31 1.28
N ASN A 177 25.58 -7.81 0.94
CA ASN A 177 26.60 -7.05 0.23
C ASN A 177 26.87 -7.67 -1.14
N ASP A 178 27.89 -7.19 -1.86
CA ASP A 178 28.25 -7.69 -3.20
C ASP A 178 28.57 -9.20 -3.23
N SER A 179 28.93 -9.79 -2.09
CA SER A 179 29.24 -11.22 -1.96
C SER A 179 28.03 -12.07 -1.56
N GLY A 180 26.88 -11.47 -1.28
CA GLY A 180 25.65 -12.14 -0.87
C GLY A 180 25.24 -11.82 0.58
N PRO A 181 24.47 -12.72 1.24
CA PRO A 181 24.00 -12.49 2.60
C PRO A 181 25.16 -12.51 3.60
N VAL A 182 25.23 -11.52 4.48
CA VAL A 182 26.27 -11.39 5.52
C VAL A 182 25.72 -11.44 6.94
N ALA A 183 24.48 -11.00 7.14
CA ALA A 183 23.79 -11.09 8.43
C ALA A 183 22.28 -11.20 8.26
N GLU A 184 21.61 -11.80 9.25
CA GLU A 184 20.16 -11.92 9.27
C GLU A 184 19.61 -11.75 10.70
N THR A 185 18.33 -11.41 10.83
CA THR A 185 17.62 -11.60 12.10
C THR A 185 16.97 -12.98 12.15
N SER A 186 16.62 -13.43 13.35
CA SER A 186 15.61 -14.49 13.49
C SER A 186 14.27 -14.06 12.86
N TRP A 187 13.45 -15.05 12.49
CA TRP A 187 12.08 -14.82 12.06
C TRP A 187 11.24 -14.23 13.20
N SER A 188 10.37 -13.27 12.87
CA SER A 188 9.37 -12.76 13.81
C SER A 188 8.41 -13.84 14.31
N MET A 189 7.66 -13.51 15.35
CA MET A 189 6.39 -14.20 15.63
C MET A 189 5.42 -14.08 14.43
N PRO A 190 4.51 -15.04 14.22
CA PRO A 190 3.53 -14.98 13.13
C PRO A 190 2.63 -13.74 13.29
N ILE A 191 2.46 -13.00 12.20
CA ILE A 191 1.67 -11.78 12.12
C ILE A 191 0.35 -12.10 11.40
N MET A 192 -0.76 -11.80 12.06
CA MET A 192 -2.10 -11.90 11.50
C MET A 192 -2.65 -10.52 11.15
N LEU A 193 -3.17 -10.38 9.94
CA LEU A 193 -3.87 -9.19 9.49
C LEU A 193 -5.36 -9.23 9.85
N ARG A 194 -5.98 -8.05 9.85
CA ARG A 194 -7.41 -7.93 10.17
C ARG A 194 -8.26 -8.37 8.99
N THR A 195 -9.20 -9.28 9.21
CA THR A 195 -10.19 -9.63 8.18
C THR A 195 -11.34 -8.64 8.23
N ALA A 196 -11.66 -8.01 7.09
CA ALA A 196 -12.89 -7.23 6.97
C ALA A 196 -14.11 -8.17 7.12
N GLN A 197 -15.09 -7.75 7.91
CA GLN A 197 -16.36 -8.46 7.94
C GLN A 197 -17.06 -8.34 6.58
N PRO A 198 -17.67 -9.42 6.06
CA PRO A 198 -18.50 -9.33 4.86
C PRO A 198 -19.59 -8.29 5.06
N ALA A 199 -19.90 -7.50 4.03
CA ALA A 199 -20.93 -6.47 4.11
C ALA A 199 -22.29 -7.03 4.55
N SER A 200 -22.59 -8.30 4.23
CA SER A 200 -23.79 -9.01 4.67
C SER A 200 -23.87 -9.25 6.18
N ASN A 201 -22.72 -9.26 6.87
CA ASN A 201 -22.61 -9.47 8.31
C ASN A 201 -22.44 -8.16 9.10
N ILE A 202 -22.31 -7.03 8.39
CA ILE A 202 -22.41 -5.72 9.03
C ILE A 202 -23.87 -5.56 9.41
N SER A 203 -24.20 -5.85 10.67
CA SER A 203 -25.44 -5.40 11.24
C SER A 203 -25.45 -3.88 11.08
N THR A 204 -26.34 -3.36 10.25
CA THR A 204 -26.76 -1.96 10.27
C THR A 204 -27.55 -1.73 11.55
N GLY A 205 -26.88 -1.93 12.70
CA GLY A 205 -27.45 -1.76 14.01
C GLY A 205 -27.89 -0.30 14.14
N SER A 206 -29.21 -0.13 14.19
CA SER A 206 -30.08 0.91 14.79
C SER A 206 -29.61 2.35 15.05
N GLY A 207 -28.32 2.69 15.07
CA GLY A 207 -27.81 4.04 15.36
C GLY A 207 -28.10 5.07 14.26
N TYR A 208 -28.25 4.63 13.00
CA TYR A 208 -28.66 5.52 11.91
C TYR A 208 -30.13 5.98 12.01
N ARG A 209 -30.96 5.28 12.80
CA ARG A 209 -32.36 5.67 13.03
C ARG A 209 -32.49 6.73 14.12
N ASP A 210 -31.68 6.68 15.18
CA ASP A 210 -31.75 7.67 16.27
C ASP A 210 -31.37 9.08 15.82
N GLY A 211 -30.27 9.22 15.05
CA GLY A 211 -29.87 10.53 14.51
C GLY A 211 -30.90 11.09 13.52
N MET A 212 -31.49 10.25 12.69
CA MET A 212 -32.48 10.66 11.70
C MET A 212 -33.82 11.05 12.35
N ILE A 213 -34.23 10.33 13.41
CA ILE A 213 -35.42 10.67 14.20
C ILE A 213 -35.19 11.99 14.93
N ALA A 214 -34.02 12.19 15.54
CA ALA A 214 -33.67 13.43 16.23
C ALA A 214 -33.63 14.64 15.27
N ILE A 215 -33.01 14.50 14.10
CA ILE A 215 -32.94 15.59 13.10
C ILE A 215 -34.34 15.92 12.57
N THR A 216 -35.15 14.92 12.23
CA THR A 216 -36.51 15.14 11.69
C THR A 216 -37.45 15.75 12.74
N THR A 217 -37.36 15.35 13.99
CA THR A 217 -38.11 15.96 15.09
C THR A 217 -37.68 17.41 15.35
N ILE A 218 -36.38 17.70 15.42
CA ILE A 218 -35.87 19.08 15.58
C ILE A 218 -36.34 19.97 14.42
N LEU A 219 -36.18 19.52 13.17
CA LEU A 219 -36.61 20.28 11.99
C LEU A 219 -38.14 20.49 11.98
N SER A 220 -38.91 19.48 12.37
CA SER A 220 -40.38 19.59 12.45
C SER A 220 -40.82 20.60 13.50
N ILE A 221 -40.20 20.61 14.69
CA ILE A 221 -40.48 21.57 15.76
C ILE A 221 -40.12 23.00 15.32
N LEU A 222 -38.91 23.19 14.77
CA LEU A 222 -38.47 24.50 14.28
C LEU A 222 -39.39 25.03 13.17
N PHE A 223 -39.82 24.18 12.25
CA PHE A 223 -40.75 24.55 11.20
C PHE A 223 -42.12 24.97 11.77
N ALA A 224 -42.66 24.22 12.74
CA ALA A 224 -43.92 24.57 13.40
C ALA A 224 -43.84 25.93 14.13
N ILE A 225 -42.73 26.21 14.81
CA ILE A 225 -42.48 27.50 15.49
C ILE A 225 -42.44 28.64 14.47
N LEU A 226 -41.70 28.46 13.37
CA LEU A 226 -41.61 29.46 12.29
C LEU A 226 -42.98 29.75 11.67
N LEU A 227 -43.79 28.70 11.44
CA LEU A 227 -45.11 28.84 10.86
C LEU A 227 -46.09 29.54 11.82
N ALA A 228 -46.04 29.20 13.12
CA ALA A 228 -46.82 29.88 14.15
C ALA A 228 -46.44 31.37 14.28
N ALA A 229 -45.15 31.70 14.25
CA ALA A 229 -44.67 33.08 14.27
C ALA A 229 -45.13 33.87 13.03
N LEU A 230 -45.08 33.26 11.85
CA LEU A 230 -45.58 33.86 10.61
C LEU A 230 -47.09 34.15 10.70
N LEU A 231 -47.89 33.19 11.16
CA LEU A 231 -49.33 33.38 11.34
C LEU A 231 -49.63 34.47 12.37
N ALA A 232 -48.91 34.49 13.50
CA ALA A 232 -49.05 35.54 14.50
C ALA A 232 -48.74 36.92 13.91
N MET A 233 -47.64 37.05 13.15
CA MET A 233 -47.30 38.30 12.46
C MET A 233 -48.37 38.73 11.44
N LEU A 234 -48.91 37.80 10.65
CA LEU A 234 -49.97 38.11 9.67
C LEU A 234 -51.26 38.56 10.36
N VAL A 235 -51.64 37.92 11.47
CA VAL A 235 -52.81 38.31 12.26
C VAL A 235 -52.58 39.66 12.93
N PHE A 236 -51.43 39.86 13.59
CA PHE A 236 -51.14 41.07 14.35
C PHE A 236 -50.91 42.29 13.45
N CYS A 237 -50.10 42.17 12.40
CA CYS A 237 -49.92 43.24 11.40
C CYS A 237 -51.17 43.45 10.54
N GLY A 238 -51.92 42.38 10.24
CA GLY A 238 -53.21 42.47 9.55
C GLY A 238 -54.28 43.19 10.38
N SER A 239 -54.24 43.05 11.71
CA SER A 239 -55.13 43.77 12.63
C SER A 239 -54.72 45.23 12.84
N GLU A 240 -53.42 45.57 12.86
CA GLU A 240 -52.99 46.97 12.97
C GLU A 240 -53.27 47.77 11.68
N SER A 241 -53.28 47.11 10.51
CA SER A 241 -53.72 47.75 9.26
C SER A 241 -55.24 47.99 9.18
N CYS A 242 -56.01 47.57 10.18
CA CYS A 242 -57.46 47.83 10.31
C CYS A 242 -57.81 48.72 11.52
N GLY A 243 -56.81 49.35 12.15
CA GLY A 243 -56.95 50.09 13.41
C GLY A 243 -56.87 51.61 13.32
N SER A 244 -57.29 52.26 12.22
CA SER A 244 -57.58 53.71 12.26
C SER A 244 -58.52 54.17 11.15
N SER A 245 -59.81 53.92 11.34
CA SER A 245 -60.87 54.76 10.75
C SER A 245 -62.04 54.81 11.73
N THR A 246 -61.88 55.60 12.79
CA THR A 246 -62.98 56.00 13.66
C THR A 246 -64.07 56.67 12.84
N PHE A 247 -65.18 55.95 12.72
CA PHE A 247 -66.46 56.37 12.19
C PHE A 247 -66.88 57.74 12.73
N SER A 248 -66.97 58.73 11.85
CA SER A 248 -67.61 60.02 12.15
C SER A 248 -68.58 60.37 11.02
N LYS A 249 -69.87 60.18 11.33
CA LYS A 249 -71.03 60.88 10.78
C LYS A 249 -71.34 60.69 9.29
N ALA A 250 -72.42 59.96 9.01
CA ALA A 250 -73.13 60.04 7.75
C ALA A 250 -73.74 61.45 7.61
N GLU A 251 -73.17 62.27 6.73
CA GLU A 251 -73.80 63.51 6.28
C GLU A 251 -74.37 63.28 4.88
N SER A 252 -75.68 63.47 4.78
CA SER A 252 -76.49 63.33 3.58
C SER A 252 -76.03 64.32 2.51
N VAL A 253 -75.42 63.83 1.43
CA VAL A 253 -75.16 64.63 0.24
C VAL A 253 -76.45 64.70 -0.59
N SER A 254 -77.08 65.87 -0.61
CA SER A 254 -78.25 66.14 -1.43
C SER A 254 -77.88 66.14 -2.92
N VAL A 255 -78.55 65.29 -3.70
CA VAL A 255 -78.45 65.26 -5.17
C VAL A 255 -79.00 66.57 -5.75
N ARG A 256 -78.14 67.37 -6.39
CA ARG A 256 -78.55 68.58 -7.11
C ARG A 256 -79.04 68.19 -8.52
N ARG A 257 -80.36 68.15 -8.71
CA ARG A 257 -81.01 68.00 -10.03
C ARG A 257 -80.83 69.28 -10.84
N TYR A 258 -80.27 69.16 -12.04
CA TYR A 258 -80.29 70.23 -13.04
C TYR A 258 -81.51 70.02 -13.94
N ASN A 259 -82.41 71.02 -13.96
CA ASN A 259 -83.48 71.16 -14.94
C ASN A 259 -83.09 72.32 -15.86
N THR A 260 -82.74 72.04 -17.11
CA THR A 260 -82.54 73.07 -18.13
C THR A 260 -83.80 73.19 -18.97
N HIS A 261 -84.37 74.39 -18.96
CA HIS A 261 -85.64 74.76 -19.56
C HIS A 261 -85.61 74.68 -21.10
N HIS A 262 -86.74 74.25 -21.66
CA HIS A 262 -87.05 74.27 -23.09
C HIS A 262 -86.93 75.69 -23.67
N VAL A 263 -86.24 75.82 -24.80
CA VAL A 263 -86.34 76.99 -25.69
C VAL A 263 -87.09 76.53 -26.94
N TYR A 264 -88.12 77.29 -27.30
CA TYR A 264 -89.06 77.03 -28.38
C TYR A 264 -88.42 77.09 -29.77
N ASP A 265 -88.80 76.15 -30.64
CA ASP A 265 -88.68 76.27 -32.09
C ASP A 265 -89.81 77.16 -32.65
N GLN A 266 -89.49 78.07 -33.58
CA GLN A 266 -90.27 78.47 -34.77
C GLN A 266 -89.74 79.79 -35.39
N PRO A 267 -89.99 80.08 -36.69
CA PRO A 267 -89.69 79.31 -37.91
C PRO A 267 -88.92 80.15 -38.95
N CYS A 268 -88.53 79.52 -40.07
CA CYS A 268 -87.87 80.15 -41.22
C CYS A 268 -88.61 81.37 -41.82
N ALA A 269 -87.85 82.37 -42.26
CA ALA A 269 -88.28 83.33 -43.28
C ALA A 269 -87.23 83.41 -44.41
N ARG A 270 -87.72 83.18 -45.64
CA ARG A 270 -87.02 83.35 -46.91
C ARG A 270 -86.76 84.84 -47.19
N LEU A 271 -85.65 85.13 -47.87
CA LEU A 271 -85.61 85.83 -49.17
C LEU A 271 -84.21 85.64 -49.79
#